data_AF-A0A2T6BUQ7-F1
#
_entry.id   AF-A0A2T6BUQ7-F1
#
_cell.length_a   1.000
_cell.length_b   1.000
_cell.length_c   1.000
_cell.angle_alpha   90.00
_cell.angle_beta   90.00
_cell.angle_gamma   90.00
#
_symmetry.space_group_name_H-M   'P 1'
#
loop_
_entity.id
_entity.type
_entity.pdbx_description
1 polymer ?
#
loop_
_entity_poly.entity_id
_entity_poly.type
_entity_poly.pdbx_seq_one_letter_code
_entity_poly.pdbx_strand_id
1 'polypeptide(L)' 'MENVKDISTLKTISVEELKSFDGLTDISLEEAEHIIQTLKELALLTHQIITENEQSSTISNLRKAE' A
#
# COMPACT_ATOMS: atom_id res chain seq x y z
N MET A 1 1.73 16.57 13.43
CA MET A 1 1.04 15.82 12.37
C MET A 1 2.09 15.59 11.30
N GLU A 2 2.67 14.39 11.27
CA GLU A 2 3.60 14.02 10.21
C GLU A 2 2.84 14.00 8.88
N ASN A 3 3.47 14.55 7.83
CA ASN A 3 2.87 14.60 6.51
C ASN A 3 2.65 13.17 6.00
N VAL A 4 1.39 12.78 5.83
CA VAL A 4 0.94 11.49 5.25
C VAL A 4 1.28 11.38 3.74
N LYS A 5 2.29 12.11 3.26
CA LYS A 5 2.85 12.00 1.90
C LYS A 5 4.11 11.13 1.87
N ASP A 6 4.36 10.40 2.93
CA ASP A 6 5.55 9.58 3.11
C ASP A 6 5.30 8.17 2.55
N ILE A 7 5.37 8.05 1.23
CA ILE A 7 5.34 6.75 0.53
C ILE A 7 6.52 5.85 0.91
N SER A 8 7.48 6.35 1.69
CA SER A 8 8.60 5.58 2.25
C SER A 8 8.14 4.48 3.19
N THR A 9 6.88 4.53 3.66
CA THR A 9 6.23 3.44 4.40
C THR A 9 5.83 2.26 3.51
N LEU A 10 5.74 2.45 2.18
CA LEU A 10 5.46 1.37 1.24
C LEU A 10 6.72 0.55 0.99
N LYS A 11 6.72 -0.70 1.45
CA LYS A 11 7.82 -1.63 1.19
C LYS A 11 7.78 -2.07 -0.29
N THR A 12 8.93 -1.99 -0.97
CA THR A 12 9.12 -2.65 -2.26
C THR A 12 9.50 -4.12 -2.03
N ILE A 13 8.87 -5.03 -2.78
CA ILE A 13 9.17 -6.46 -2.76
C ILE A 13 9.94 -6.84 -4.05
N SER A 14 11.03 -7.59 -3.93
CA SER A 14 11.75 -8.14 -5.08
C SER A 14 11.12 -9.46 -5.57
N VAL A 15 11.50 -9.91 -6.78
CA VAL A 15 11.05 -11.21 -7.31
C VAL A 15 11.54 -12.36 -6.42
N GLU A 16 12.76 -12.27 -5.92
CA GLU A 16 13.36 -13.28 -5.02
C GLU A 16 12.61 -13.33 -3.69
N GLU A 17 12.25 -12.17 -3.14
CA GLU A 17 11.40 -12.10 -1.96
C GLU A 17 10.02 -12.71 -2.24
N LEU A 18 9.40 -12.42 -3.40
CA LEU A 18 8.11 -12.98 -3.78
C LEU A 18 8.16 -14.51 -3.92
N LYS A 19 9.24 -15.08 -4.47
CA LYS A 19 9.42 -16.53 -4.60
C LYS A 19 9.71 -17.24 -3.28
N SER A 20 10.07 -16.50 -2.24
CA SER A 20 10.26 -17.05 -0.89
C SER A 20 8.95 -17.38 -0.19
N PHE A 21 7.81 -16.88 -0.69
CA PHE A 21 6.49 -17.22 -0.17
C PHE A 21 6.07 -18.61 -0.63
N ASP A 22 5.47 -19.36 0.31
CA ASP A 22 4.94 -20.69 0.03
C ASP A 22 3.87 -20.63 -1.07
N GLY A 23 3.98 -21.53 -2.04
CA GLY A 23 3.13 -21.56 -3.24
C GLY A 23 3.52 -20.62 -4.37
N LEU A 24 4.58 -19.81 -4.23
CA LEU A 24 5.08 -18.90 -5.27
C LEU A 24 6.48 -19.24 -5.79
N THR A 25 7.08 -20.35 -5.35
CA THR A 25 8.47 -20.70 -5.68
C THR A 25 8.70 -20.94 -7.19
N ASP A 26 7.72 -21.56 -7.86
CA ASP A 26 7.85 -22.01 -9.25
C ASP A 26 7.25 -21.05 -10.29
N ILE A 27 6.83 -19.85 -9.87
CA ILE A 27 6.26 -18.87 -10.81
C ILE A 27 7.31 -18.37 -11.80
N SER A 28 6.89 -18.10 -13.03
CA SER A 28 7.73 -17.46 -14.04
C SER A 28 8.07 -16.02 -13.64
N LEU A 29 9.09 -15.45 -14.28
CA LEU A 29 9.47 -14.05 -14.06
C LEU A 29 8.32 -13.10 -14.44
N GLU A 30 7.64 -13.37 -15.55
CA GLU A 30 6.51 -12.57 -16.03
C GLU A 30 5.34 -12.59 -15.04
N GLU A 31 5.00 -13.76 -14.49
CA GLU A 31 3.98 -13.88 -13.43
C GLU A 31 4.40 -13.14 -12.16
N ALA A 32 5.66 -13.24 -11.76
CA ALA A 32 6.18 -12.52 -10.61
C ALA A 32 6.07 -10.99 -10.80
N GLU A 33 6.47 -10.48 -11.96
CA GLU A 33 6.37 -9.05 -12.30
C GLU A 33 4.91 -8.58 -12.27
N HIS A 34 3.99 -9.38 -12.82
CA HIS A 34 2.56 -9.07 -12.81
C HIS A 34 2.00 -9.00 -11.39
N ILE A 35 2.31 -9.99 -10.55
CA ILE A 35 1.89 -10.01 -9.14
C ILE A 35 2.43 -8.79 -8.39
N ILE A 36 3.72 -8.46 -8.56
CA ILE A 36 4.34 -7.29 -7.93
C ILE A 36 3.62 -6.00 -8.35
N GLN A 37 3.28 -5.87 -9.63
CA GLN A 37 2.55 -4.71 -10.13
C GLN A 37 1.15 -4.60 -9.52
N THR A 38 0.40 -5.70 -9.45
CA THR A 38 -0.91 -5.72 -8.80
C THR A 38 -0.83 -5.34 -7.32
N LEU A 39 0.17 -5.86 -6.59
CA LEU A 39 0.36 -5.52 -5.18
C LEU A 39 0.68 -4.03 -4.98
N LYS A 40 1.47 -3.42 -5.88
CA LYS A 40 1.75 -1.97 -5.85
C LYS A 40 0.48 -1.14 -6.03
N GLU A 41 -0.37 -1.53 -6.98
CA GLU A 41 -1.64 -0.83 -7.23
C GLU A 41 -2.59 -0.94 -6.04
N LEU A 42 -2.72 -2.13 -5.45
CA LEU A 42 -3.53 -2.36 -4.25
C LEU A 42 -3.00 -1.56 -3.04
N ALA A 43 -1.68 -1.53 -2.86
CA ALA A 43 -1.06 -0.77 -1.78
C ALA A 43 -1.32 0.74 -1.95
N LEU A 44 -1.21 1.26 -3.17
CA LEU A 44 -1.50 2.66 -3.47
C LEU A 44 -2.97 3.02 -3.21
N LEU A 45 -3.89 2.17 -3.69
CA LEU A 45 -5.33 2.37 -3.47
C LEU A 45 -5.67 2.36 -1.97
N THR A 46 -5.11 1.41 -1.23
CA THR A 46 -5.33 1.31 0.22
C THR A 46 -4.79 2.53 0.95
N HIS A 47 -3.58 2.98 0.60
CA HIS A 47 -3.00 4.20 1.15
C HIS A 47 -3.89 5.42 0.90
N GLN A 48 -4.42 5.56 -0.31
CA GLN A 48 -5.34 6.66 -0.66
C GLN A 48 -6.61 6.60 0.18
N ILE A 49 -7.26 5.43 0.28
CA ILE A 49 -8.48 5.25 1.08
C ILE A 49 -8.25 5.62 2.55
N ILE A 50 -7.15 5.13 3.15
CA ILE A 50 -6.83 5.43 4.55
C ILE A 50 -6.58 6.92 4.73
N THR A 51 -5.79 7.54 3.84
CA THR A 51 -5.48 8.97 3.91
C THR A 51 -6.75 9.83 3.79
N GLU A 52 -7.64 9.53 2.85
CA GLU A 52 -8.91 10.24 2.68
C GLU A 52 -9.85 10.05 3.89
N ASN A 53 -9.90 8.83 4.45
CA ASN A 53 -10.70 8.53 5.63
C ASN A 53 -10.16 9.25 6.88
N GLU A 54 -8.84 9.28 7.08
CA GLU A 54 -8.19 10.01 8.18
C GLU A 54 -8.42 11.52 8.06
N GLN A 55 -8.34 12.09 6.86
CA GLN A 55 -8.67 13.50 6.61
C GLN A 55 -10.15 13.80 6.92
N SER A 56 -11.06 12.93 6.50
CA SER A 56 -12.51 13.06 6.78
C SER A 56 -12.80 13.04 8.29
N SER A 57 -12.17 12.13 9.02
CA SER A 57 -12.32 12.05 10.49
C SER A 57 -11.76 13.28 11.22
N THR A 58 -10.64 13.83 10.74
CA THR A 58 -10.03 15.04 11.28
C THR A 58 -10.95 16.25 11.08
N ILE A 59 -11.52 16.42 9.88
CA ILE A 59 -12.47 17.50 9.58
C ILE A 59 -13.75 17.37 10.43
N SER A 60 -14.25 16.14 10.64
CA SER A 60 -15.42 15.88 11.49
C SER A 60 -15.17 16.26 12.95
N ASN A 61 -13.98 15.97 13.48
CA ASN A 61 -13.60 16.30 14.85
C ASN A 61 -13.39 17.81 15.06
N LEU A 62 -12.84 18.53 14.06
CA LEU A 62 -12.71 19.98 14.11
C LEU A 62 -14.06 20.70 14.18
N ARG A 63 -15.09 20.17 13.51
CA ARG A 63 -16.46 20.73 13.53
C ARG A 63 -17.23 20.48 14.83
N LYS A 64 -16.79 19.54 15.67
CA LYS A 64 -17.42 19.26 16.99
C LYS A 64 -16.78 20.03 18.14
N ALA A 65 -15.69 20.73 17.89
CA ALA A 65 -14.94 21.50 18.89
C ALA A 65 -15.37 22.97 18.96
N GLU A 66 -16.40 23.39 18.21
CA GLU A 66 -17.09 24.68 18.31
C GLU A 66 -18.38 24.57 19.15
#